data_AF-A0AAN9RKW7-F1
#
_entry.id   AF-A0AAN9RKW7-F1
#
_cell.length_a   1.000
_cell.length_b   1.000
_cell.length_c   1.000
_cell.angle_alpha   90.00
_cell.angle_beta   90.00
_cell.angle_gamma   90.00
#
_symmetry.space_group_name_H-M   'P 1'
#
loop_
_entity.id
_entity.type
_entity.pdbx_description
1 polymer ?
#
loop_
_entity_poly.entity_id
_entity_poly.type
_entity_poly.pdbx_seq_one_letter_code
_entity_poly.pdbx_strand_id
1 'polypeptide(L)'
;MELYSGFRPDLEALPLIFCSQSLTSLKLCSNGRNYPPIMLSKSLHLPALKSLHLDGFNFIASDNDSTEPFSNCHVLNTLFLRFCSFLDGDQVLCISNSTLSSLTILEGEIHQIVLSTPNLSSFTIRGSGSLQLFSTCNLSFLGEVSINICWDARLAGKSSIICSNIIRWLQVLANVKILTFSSCVGFLKSQFNKT
;
A
#
# COMPACT_ATOMS: atom_id res chain seq x y z
N MET A 1 -9.38 33.70 -4.87
CA MET A 1 -9.26 32.24 -4.81
C MET A 1 -8.08 31.90 -5.70
N GLU A 2 -6.88 31.94 -5.13
CA GLU A 2 -5.64 31.84 -5.91
C GLU A 2 -5.47 30.41 -6.40
N LEU A 3 -5.26 30.30 -7.71
CA LEU A 3 -4.84 29.10 -8.41
C LEU A 3 -3.49 28.67 -7.82
N TYR A 4 -3.47 27.55 -7.09
CA TYR A 4 -2.22 26.90 -6.72
C TYR A 4 -1.52 26.47 -8.01
N SER A 5 -0.49 27.25 -8.36
CA SER A 5 0.47 26.96 -9.40
C SER A 5 1.08 25.58 -9.16
N GLY A 6 0.88 24.68 -10.14
CA GLY A 6 1.71 23.58 -10.66
C GLY A 6 2.83 22.89 -9.86
N PHE A 7 3.01 23.15 -8.57
CA PHE A 7 4.09 22.58 -7.78
C PHE A 7 3.61 21.25 -7.22
N ARG A 8 3.93 20.17 -7.94
CA ARG A 8 3.90 18.81 -7.38
C ARG A 8 5.23 18.60 -6.68
N PRO A 9 5.29 18.57 -5.33
CA PRO A 9 6.49 18.18 -4.64
C PRO A 9 6.80 16.72 -5.00
N ASP A 10 7.84 16.55 -5.80
CA ASP A 10 8.36 15.25 -6.18
C ASP A 10 9.51 14.88 -5.25
N LEU A 11 9.46 13.68 -4.67
CA LEU A 11 10.56 13.13 -3.92
C LEU A 11 11.79 12.86 -4.79
N GLU A 12 11.66 12.83 -6.12
CA GLU A 12 12.80 12.80 -7.04
C GLU A 12 13.75 13.99 -6.84
N ALA A 13 13.27 15.12 -6.29
CA ALA A 13 14.09 16.27 -5.94
C ALA A 13 14.88 16.11 -4.62
N LEU A 14 14.71 15.01 -3.88
CA LEU A 14 15.45 14.69 -2.63
C LEU A 14 16.39 13.48 -2.77
N PRO A 15 17.32 13.46 -3.75
CA PRO A 15 18.17 12.29 -4.03
C PRO A 15 19.09 11.91 -2.85
N LEU A 16 19.40 12.85 -1.96
CA LEU A 16 20.36 12.61 -0.87
C LEU A 16 19.82 11.67 0.22
N ILE A 17 18.51 11.70 0.51
CA ILE A 17 17.95 10.83 1.55
C ILE A 17 17.81 9.41 1.00
N PHE A 18 17.37 9.26 -0.25
CA PHE A 18 17.12 7.96 -0.90
C PHE A 18 18.36 7.23 -1.41
N CYS A 19 19.56 7.67 -1.01
CA CYS A 19 20.84 7.01 -1.26
C CYS A 19 21.61 6.71 0.05
N SER A 20 20.98 6.93 1.20
CA SER A 20 21.62 6.74 2.50
C SER A 20 22.04 5.29 2.75
N GLN A 21 23.30 5.10 3.09
CA GLN A 21 23.90 3.79 3.37
C GLN A 21 23.74 3.34 4.83
N SER A 22 23.28 4.22 5.72
CA SER A 22 23.17 3.96 7.16
C SER A 22 21.74 4.00 7.68
N LEU A 23 20.79 4.50 6.87
CA LEU A 23 19.41 4.65 7.30
C LEU A 23 18.72 3.28 7.39
N THR A 24 18.35 2.87 8.60
CA THR A 24 17.72 1.57 8.86
C THR A 24 16.21 1.65 9.04
N SER A 25 15.68 2.81 9.36
CA SER A 25 14.24 3.04 9.51
C SER A 25 13.87 4.40 8.95
N LEU A 26 12.83 4.44 8.13
CA LEU A 26 12.32 5.65 7.50
C LEU A 26 10.80 5.69 7.65
N LYS A 27 10.29 6.79 8.20
CA LYS A 27 8.87 7.09 8.24
C LYS A 27 8.63 8.42 7.54
N LEU A 28 7.84 8.38 6.47
CA LEU A 28 7.41 9.55 5.73
C LEU A 28 5.90 9.67 5.87
N CYS A 29 5.44 10.85 6.27
CA CYS A 29 4.02 11.16 6.39
C CYS A 29 3.71 12.43 5.63
N SER A 30 2.74 12.35 4.74
CA SER A 30 2.18 13.49 4.01
C SER A 30 0.87 13.90 4.68
N ASN A 31 0.75 15.17 5.03
CA ASN A 31 -0.47 15.69 5.66
C ASN A 31 -1.47 16.16 4.60
N GLY A 32 -2.61 15.46 4.49
CA GLY A 32 -3.91 16.07 4.16
C GLY A 32 -4.38 16.00 2.70
N ARG A 33 -5.69 15.72 2.54
CA ARG A 33 -6.45 15.73 1.27
C ARG A 33 -6.43 17.06 0.51
N ASN A 34 -5.90 18.14 1.11
CA ASN A 34 -5.93 19.50 0.58
C ASN A 34 -4.58 19.94 -0.03
N TYR A 35 -3.55 19.10 0.01
CA TYR A 35 -2.24 19.40 -0.57
C TYR A 35 -2.04 18.60 -1.86
N PRO A 36 -1.19 19.11 -2.78
CA PRO A 36 -0.85 18.37 -3.97
C PRO A 36 -0.29 16.98 -3.60
N PRO A 37 -0.68 15.93 -4.32
CA PRO A 37 -0.26 14.57 -4.01
C PRO A 37 1.27 14.49 -4.09
N ILE A 38 1.89 13.96 -3.03
CA ILE A 38 3.34 13.73 -3.01
C ILE A 38 3.62 12.43 -3.74
N MET A 39 4.48 12.51 -4.75
CA MET A 39 4.89 11.34 -5.52
C MET A 39 6.04 10.63 -4.83
N LEU A 40 5.94 9.31 -4.73
CA LEU A 40 7.08 8.46 -4.41
C LEU A 40 7.90 8.26 -5.68
N SER A 41 9.24 8.31 -5.54
CA SER A 41 10.14 7.98 -6.65
C SER A 41 9.86 6.56 -7.17
N LYS A 42 10.11 6.34 -8.45
CA LYS A 42 9.89 5.03 -9.10
C LYS A 42 10.68 3.89 -8.44
N SER A 43 11.79 4.23 -7.78
CA SER A 43 12.64 3.32 -7.03
C SER A 43 13.29 4.04 -5.84
N LEU A 44 13.38 3.35 -4.70
CA LEU A 44 14.07 3.82 -3.50
C LEU A 44 15.38 3.03 -3.32
N HIS A 45 16.52 3.72 -3.30
CA HIS A 45 17.85 3.10 -3.16
C HIS A 45 18.40 3.20 -1.73
N LEU A 46 17.78 2.48 -0.80
CA LEU A 46 18.14 2.50 0.62
C LEU A 46 18.65 1.13 1.08
N PRO A 47 19.93 0.79 0.82
CA PRO A 47 20.44 -0.58 0.95
C PRO A 47 20.50 -1.09 2.40
N ALA A 48 20.52 -0.20 3.40
CA ALA A 48 20.50 -0.56 4.82
C ALA A 48 19.10 -0.50 5.46
N LEU A 49 18.06 -0.13 4.70
CA LEU A 49 16.72 0.10 5.25
C LEU A 49 16.03 -1.19 5.61
N LYS A 50 15.65 -1.32 6.89
CA LYS A 50 14.93 -2.45 7.46
C LYS A 50 13.44 -2.17 7.62
N SER A 51 13.06 -0.93 7.89
CA SER A 51 11.67 -0.55 8.12
C SER A 51 11.30 0.69 7.31
N LEU A 52 10.23 0.60 6.53
CA LEU A 52 9.67 1.71 5.76
C LEU A 52 8.20 1.93 6.11
N HIS A 53 7.85 3.15 6.48
CA HIS A 53 6.49 3.60 6.68
C HIS A 53 6.20 4.76 5.74
N LEU A 54 5.19 4.60 4.89
CA LEU A 54 4.67 5.63 4.00
C LEU A 54 3.21 5.91 4.36
N ASP A 55 2.90 7.18 4.60
CA ASP A 55 1.55 7.66 4.87
C ASP A 55 1.21 8.80 3.89
N GLY A 56 0.20 8.62 3.04
CA GLY A 56 -0.30 9.64 2.12
C GLY A 56 0.53 9.85 0.85
N PHE A 57 1.21 8.80 0.37
CA PHE A 57 2.06 8.86 -0.84
C PHE A 57 1.37 8.26 -2.06
N ASN A 58 1.60 8.87 -3.22
CA ASN A 58 1.14 8.32 -4.50
C ASN A 58 2.28 7.64 -5.23
N PHE A 59 2.00 6.50 -5.83
CA PHE A 59 2.94 5.80 -6.68
C PHE A 59 2.84 6.28 -8.13
N ILE A 60 3.98 6.26 -8.81
CA ILE A 60 4.09 6.50 -10.25
C ILE A 60 4.31 5.16 -10.94
N ALA A 61 3.52 4.85 -11.97
CA ALA A 61 3.78 3.71 -12.84
C ALA A 61 5.11 3.89 -13.60
N SER A 62 5.79 2.76 -13.80
CA SER A 62 6.76 2.64 -14.88
C SER A 62 6.03 2.49 -16.22
N ASP A 63 6.79 2.49 -17.32
CA ASP A 63 6.23 2.41 -18.67
C ASP A 63 5.41 1.11 -18.94
N ASN A 64 5.46 0.14 -18.02
CA ASN A 64 4.77 -1.16 -18.09
C ASN A 64 3.53 -1.25 -17.17
N ASP A 65 2.88 -0.12 -16.84
CA ASP A 65 1.68 -0.03 -15.96
C ASP A 65 1.84 -0.65 -14.55
N SER A 66 3.08 -0.94 -14.18
CA SER A 66 3.45 -1.51 -12.90
C SER A 66 4.53 -0.67 -12.24
N THR A 67 4.62 -0.74 -10.91
CA THR A 67 5.65 -0.03 -10.16
C THR A 67 6.26 -0.98 -9.13
N GLU A 68 7.57 -0.84 -8.92
CA GLU A 68 8.31 -1.64 -7.96
C GLU A 68 9.27 -0.76 -7.14
N PRO A 69 8.73 0.13 -6.30
CA PRO A 69 9.53 1.16 -5.64
C PRO A 69 10.50 0.61 -4.59
N PHE A 70 10.34 -0.65 -4.17
CA PHE A 70 11.04 -1.23 -3.02
C PHE A 70 12.08 -2.30 -3.38
N SER A 71 12.28 -2.62 -4.66
CA SER A 71 13.20 -3.68 -5.12
C SER A 71 14.65 -3.44 -4.70
N ASN A 72 15.07 -2.17 -4.63
CA ASN A 72 16.42 -1.76 -4.24
C ASN A 72 16.64 -1.59 -2.72
N CYS A 73 15.63 -1.90 -1.90
CA CYS A 73 15.75 -1.92 -0.44
C CYS A 73 16.06 -3.36 0.05
N HIS A 74 17.29 -3.82 -0.20
CA HIS A 74 17.65 -5.25 -0.11
C HIS A 74 17.56 -5.91 1.27
N VAL A 75 17.40 -5.14 2.35
CA VAL A 75 17.28 -5.65 3.73
C VAL A 75 15.97 -5.24 4.41
N LEU A 76 14.99 -4.78 3.62
CA LEU A 76 13.69 -4.31 4.09
C LEU A 76 12.88 -5.47 4.68
N ASN A 77 12.67 -5.46 6.00
CA ASN A 77 11.88 -6.46 6.71
C ASN A 77 10.43 -6.03 6.91
N THR A 78 10.17 -4.73 7.07
CA THR A 78 8.85 -4.20 7.43
C THR A 78 8.46 -3.08 6.48
N LEU A 79 7.31 -3.25 5.85
CA LEU A 79 6.71 -2.26 4.98
C LEU A 79 5.32 -1.91 5.48
N PHE A 80 5.09 -0.62 5.72
CA PHE A 80 3.81 -0.08 6.14
C PHE A 80 3.36 0.98 5.14
N LEU A 81 2.21 0.76 4.51
CA LEU A 81 1.59 1.64 3.54
C LEU A 81 0.25 2.12 4.10
N ARG A 82 0.06 3.43 4.21
CA ARG A 82 -1.19 4.04 4.67
C ARG A 82 -1.60 5.18 3.77
N PHE A 83 -2.89 5.29 3.43
CA PHE A 83 -3.39 6.36 2.55
C PHE A 83 -2.60 6.48 1.24
N CYS A 84 -2.05 5.36 0.77
CA CYS A 84 -1.32 5.30 -0.48
C CYS A 84 -2.28 4.98 -1.64
N SER A 85 -1.96 5.52 -2.81
CA SER A 85 -2.77 5.41 -4.02
C SER A 85 -1.90 5.49 -5.27
N PHE A 86 -2.49 5.22 -6.42
CA PHE A 86 -1.90 5.55 -7.71
C PHE A 86 -2.46 6.88 -8.21
N LEU A 87 -1.67 7.60 -9.01
CA LEU A 87 -2.16 8.79 -9.68
C LEU A 87 -3.18 8.42 -10.77
N ASP A 88 -2.90 7.38 -11.55
CA ASP A 88 -3.80 6.87 -12.58
C ASP A 88 -4.36 5.51 -12.16
N GLY A 89 -5.67 5.32 -12.40
CA GLY A 89 -6.51 4.38 -11.67
C GLY A 89 -6.28 2.88 -11.89
N ASP A 90 -5.41 2.45 -12.80
CA ASP A 90 -5.33 1.05 -13.24
C ASP A 90 -3.95 0.41 -13.06
N GLN A 91 -3.10 0.98 -12.22
CA GLN A 91 -1.72 0.55 -12.05
C GLN A 91 -1.54 -0.58 -11.03
N VAL A 92 -0.48 -1.37 -11.22
CA VAL A 92 -0.13 -2.52 -10.38
C VAL A 92 1.05 -2.20 -9.46
N LEU A 93 0.90 -2.41 -8.16
CA LEU A 93 2.01 -2.33 -7.20
C LEU A 93 2.66 -3.71 -7.06
N CYS A 94 3.86 -3.86 -7.58
CA CYS A 94 4.70 -5.03 -7.39
C CYS A 94 5.53 -4.86 -6.12
N ILE A 95 5.51 -5.88 -5.27
CA ILE A 95 6.37 -5.95 -4.09
C ILE A 95 7.19 -7.23 -4.22
N SER A 96 8.38 -7.14 -4.81
CA SER A 96 9.34 -8.25 -4.87
C SER A 96 10.52 -7.98 -3.94
N ASN A 97 10.41 -8.46 -2.71
CA ASN A 97 11.48 -8.34 -1.73
C ASN A 97 11.54 -9.60 -0.88
N SER A 98 12.61 -10.38 -1.04
CA SER A 98 12.76 -11.64 -0.33
C SER A 98 13.06 -11.47 1.16
N THR A 99 13.49 -10.30 1.62
CA THR A 99 13.74 -10.04 3.05
C THR A 99 12.52 -9.55 3.81
N LEU A 100 11.46 -9.19 3.09
CA LEU A 100 10.24 -8.67 3.68
C LEU A 100 9.51 -9.76 4.47
N SER A 101 9.36 -9.54 5.77
CA SER A 101 8.67 -10.44 6.70
C SER A 101 7.34 -9.87 7.18
N SER A 102 7.16 -8.55 7.16
CA SER A 102 5.93 -7.88 7.60
C SER A 102 5.46 -6.86 6.58
N LEU A 103 4.20 -7.01 6.13
CA LEU A 103 3.54 -6.08 5.23
C LEU A 103 2.21 -5.61 5.83
N THR A 104 2.05 -4.30 5.95
CA THR A 104 0.80 -3.69 6.41
C THR A 104 0.31 -2.67 5.40
N ILE A 105 -0.94 -2.80 4.98
CA ILE A 105 -1.59 -1.91 4.02
C ILE A 105 -2.89 -1.41 4.63
N LEU A 106 -2.97 -0.12 4.91
CA LEU A 106 -4.13 0.49 5.55
C LEU A 106 -4.70 1.60 4.68
N GLU A 107 -6.02 1.58 4.50
CA GLU A 107 -6.84 2.70 4.01
C GLU A 107 -6.20 3.38 2.78
N GLY A 108 -6.36 2.83 1.57
CA GLY A 108 -5.77 3.41 0.35
C GLY A 108 -6.59 3.09 -0.89
N GLU A 109 -6.18 3.65 -2.02
CA GLU A 109 -6.82 3.46 -3.35
C GLU A 109 -5.88 2.71 -4.30
N ILE A 110 -5.22 1.68 -3.78
CA ILE A 110 -4.44 0.72 -4.57
C ILE A 110 -5.41 -0.33 -5.10
N HIS A 111 -5.50 -0.47 -6.43
CA HIS A 111 -6.44 -1.40 -7.07
C HIS A 111 -5.87 -2.81 -7.20
N GLN A 112 -4.57 -2.95 -7.39
CA GLN A 112 -3.93 -4.25 -7.58
C GLN A 112 -2.54 -4.31 -6.95
N ILE A 113 -2.26 -5.43 -6.26
CA ILE A 113 -0.96 -5.75 -5.68
C ILE A 113 -0.54 -7.16 -6.11
N VAL A 114 0.72 -7.28 -6.49
CA VAL A 114 1.37 -8.55 -6.81
C VAL A 114 2.53 -8.77 -5.83
N LEU A 115 2.48 -9.87 -5.08
CA LEU A 115 3.48 -10.22 -4.07
C LEU A 115 4.47 -11.27 -4.60
N SER A 116 5.75 -10.93 -4.56
CA SER A 116 6.88 -11.86 -4.76
C SER A 116 7.77 -11.85 -3.50
N THR A 117 7.17 -12.12 -2.33
CA THR A 117 7.79 -12.00 -1.00
C THR A 117 7.77 -13.36 -0.27
N PRO A 118 8.66 -14.30 -0.60
CA PRO A 118 8.58 -15.68 -0.10
C PRO A 118 8.68 -15.79 1.43
N ASN A 119 9.40 -14.87 2.09
CA ASN A 119 9.62 -14.90 3.54
C ASN A 119 8.59 -14.09 4.34
N LEU A 120 7.50 -13.66 3.71
CA LEU A 120 6.43 -12.90 4.37
C LEU A 120 5.78 -13.76 5.47
N SER A 121 5.83 -13.30 6.71
CA SER A 121 5.31 -14.02 7.89
C SER A 121 4.13 -13.32 8.55
N SER A 122 3.96 -12.01 8.32
CA SER A 122 2.84 -11.23 8.80
C SER A 122 2.28 -10.36 7.67
N PHE A 123 0.95 -10.40 7.49
CA PHE A 123 0.27 -9.59 6.49
C PHE A 123 -1.00 -8.96 7.05
N THR A 124 -1.11 -7.64 7.00
CA THR A 124 -2.32 -6.92 7.40
C THR A 124 -2.83 -6.08 6.24
N ILE A 125 -4.12 -6.21 5.97
CA ILE A 125 -4.85 -5.35 5.05
C ILE A 125 -6.08 -4.76 5.74
N ARG A 126 -6.22 -3.43 5.67
CA ARG A 126 -7.41 -2.72 6.10
C ARG A 126 -7.82 -1.73 5.04
N GLY A 127 -9.09 -1.66 4.66
CA GLY A 127 -9.58 -0.64 3.72
C GLY A 127 -10.62 -1.14 2.74
N SER A 128 -10.52 -0.67 1.49
CA SER A 128 -11.47 -0.97 0.43
C SER A 128 -11.42 -2.44 0.02
N GLY A 129 -12.58 -3.10 -0.07
CA GLY A 129 -12.70 -4.47 -0.58
C GLY A 129 -12.43 -4.61 -2.09
N SER A 130 -12.12 -3.52 -2.78
CA SER A 130 -11.85 -3.52 -4.22
C SER A 130 -10.42 -3.93 -4.60
N LEU A 131 -9.49 -4.04 -3.65
CA LEU A 131 -8.11 -4.44 -3.94
C LEU A 131 -8.06 -5.87 -4.49
N GLN A 132 -7.38 -6.06 -5.62
CA GLN A 132 -6.99 -7.36 -6.13
C GLN A 132 -5.60 -7.74 -5.59
N LEU A 133 -5.49 -8.92 -5.01
CA LEU A 133 -4.23 -9.45 -4.48
C LEU A 133 -3.83 -10.69 -5.27
N PHE A 134 -2.60 -10.70 -5.75
CA PHE A 134 -1.98 -11.83 -6.42
C PHE A 134 -0.65 -12.15 -5.75
N SER A 135 -0.18 -13.39 -5.92
CA SER A 135 1.18 -13.76 -5.57
C SER A 135 1.81 -14.61 -6.66
N THR A 136 3.10 -14.38 -6.89
CA THR A 136 3.94 -15.12 -7.84
C THR A 136 4.77 -16.20 -7.15
N CYS A 137 4.71 -16.27 -5.81
CA CYS A 137 5.48 -17.21 -5.00
C CYS A 137 4.60 -17.89 -3.95
N ASN A 138 5.07 -19.00 -3.40
CA ASN A 138 4.40 -19.61 -2.26
C ASN A 138 4.70 -18.82 -0.98
N LEU A 139 3.66 -18.40 -0.25
CA LEU A 139 3.76 -17.69 1.02
C LEU A 139 3.83 -18.68 2.20
N SER A 140 4.80 -19.59 2.18
CA SER A 140 4.87 -20.72 3.13
C SER A 140 5.20 -20.34 4.57
N PHE A 141 5.76 -19.14 4.79
CA PHE A 141 6.10 -18.64 6.13
C PHE A 141 4.98 -17.81 6.77
N LEU A 142 3.86 -17.62 6.05
CA LEU A 142 2.78 -16.76 6.49
C LEU A 142 2.14 -17.32 7.77
N GLY A 143 2.33 -16.59 8.87
CA GLY A 143 1.82 -16.96 10.18
C GLY A 143 0.48 -16.30 10.46
N GLU A 144 0.51 -14.98 10.64
CA GLU A 144 -0.65 -14.19 11.03
C GLU A 144 -1.09 -13.28 9.88
N VAL A 145 -2.38 -13.38 9.53
CA VAL A 145 -3.02 -12.50 8.57
C VAL A 145 -4.20 -11.81 9.22
N SER A 146 -4.31 -10.49 9.03
CA SER A 146 -5.46 -9.70 9.44
C SER A 146 -6.07 -8.97 8.25
N ILE A 147 -7.33 -9.25 7.96
CA ILE A 147 -8.14 -8.62 6.92
C ILE A 147 -9.26 -7.84 7.59
N ASN A 148 -9.32 -6.53 7.35
CA ASN A 148 -10.38 -5.65 7.83
C ASN A 148 -10.97 -4.83 6.69
N ILE A 149 -12.15 -5.24 6.22
CA ILE A 149 -12.83 -4.55 5.12
C ILE A 149 -13.76 -3.51 5.73
N CYS A 150 -13.61 -2.25 5.33
CA CYS A 150 -14.55 -1.21 5.73
C CYS A 150 -15.46 -0.84 4.56
N TRP A 151 -16.75 -1.09 4.74
CA TRP A 151 -17.80 -0.77 3.78
C TRP A 151 -18.10 0.73 3.80
N ASP A 152 -17.88 1.42 2.70
CA ASP A 152 -18.22 2.83 2.56
C ASP A 152 -19.08 3.09 1.32
N ALA A 153 -19.49 4.34 1.11
CA ALA A 153 -20.34 4.71 -0.02
C ALA A 153 -19.70 4.38 -1.40
N ARG A 154 -18.37 4.31 -1.51
CA ARG A 154 -17.67 3.95 -2.76
C ARG A 154 -17.79 2.47 -3.11
N LEU A 155 -18.21 1.65 -2.14
CA LEU A 155 -18.45 0.22 -2.29
C LEU A 155 -19.92 -0.13 -2.55
N ALA A 156 -20.82 0.86 -2.49
CA ALA A 156 -22.22 0.68 -2.85
C ALA A 156 -22.35 0.10 -4.27
N GLY A 157 -23.08 -1.02 -4.40
CA GLY A 157 -23.25 -1.72 -5.68
C GLY A 157 -22.06 -2.57 -6.15
N LYS A 158 -20.95 -2.64 -5.40
CA LYS A 158 -19.75 -3.42 -5.76
C LYS A 158 -19.63 -4.76 -5.00
N SER A 159 -20.72 -5.26 -4.42
CA SER A 159 -20.71 -6.47 -3.58
C SER A 159 -20.15 -7.69 -4.30
N SER A 160 -20.51 -7.92 -5.56
CA SER A 160 -19.99 -9.05 -6.35
C SER A 160 -18.47 -8.99 -6.56
N ILE A 161 -17.93 -7.82 -6.87
CA ILE A 161 -16.49 -7.59 -7.06
C ILE A 161 -15.75 -7.83 -5.74
N ILE A 162 -16.28 -7.32 -4.64
CA ILE A 162 -15.68 -7.48 -3.31
C ILE A 162 -15.66 -8.95 -2.90
N CYS A 163 -16.76 -9.68 -3.10
CA CYS A 163 -16.78 -11.12 -2.85
C CYS A 163 -15.74 -11.88 -3.69
N SER A 164 -15.60 -11.53 -4.97
CA SER A 164 -14.59 -12.12 -5.86
C SER A 164 -13.16 -11.86 -5.37
N ASN A 165 -12.87 -10.62 -4.94
CA ASN A 165 -11.58 -10.26 -4.38
C ASN A 165 -11.29 -10.98 -3.07
N ILE A 166 -12.26 -11.11 -2.17
CA ILE A 166 -12.10 -11.88 -0.93
C ILE A 166 -11.74 -13.34 -1.24
N ILE A 167 -12.41 -13.98 -2.20
CA ILE A 167 -12.09 -15.35 -2.62
C ILE A 167 -10.65 -15.42 -3.14
N ARG A 168 -10.22 -14.46 -3.96
CA ARG A 168 -8.82 -14.40 -4.43
C ARG A 168 -7.83 -14.22 -3.29
N TRP A 169 -8.13 -13.37 -2.31
CA TRP A 169 -7.29 -13.20 -1.13
C TRP A 169 -7.15 -14.52 -0.37
N LEU A 170 -8.26 -15.22 -0.13
CA LEU A 170 -8.24 -16.53 0.54
C LEU A 170 -7.44 -17.57 -0.24
N GLN A 171 -7.47 -17.55 -1.57
CA GLN A 171 -6.66 -18.44 -2.41
C GLN A 171 -5.15 -18.14 -2.28
N VAL A 172 -4.77 -16.86 -2.31
CA VAL A 172 -3.36 -16.44 -2.12
C VAL A 172 -2.86 -16.76 -0.71
N LEU A 173 -3.74 -16.65 0.29
CA LEU A 173 -3.40 -16.75 1.72
C LEU A 173 -3.70 -18.15 2.29
N ALA A 174 -3.88 -19.16 1.43
CA ALA A 174 -4.35 -20.49 1.82
C ALA A 174 -3.48 -21.23 2.86
N ASN A 175 -2.18 -20.89 2.95
CA ASN A 175 -1.22 -21.54 3.85
C ASN A 175 -1.06 -20.83 5.21
N VAL A 176 -1.88 -19.82 5.52
CA VAL A 176 -1.78 -19.06 6.77
C VAL A 176 -2.15 -19.90 8.01
N LYS A 177 -1.46 -19.67 9.13
CA LYS A 177 -1.77 -20.34 10.41
C LYS A 177 -2.96 -19.71 11.14
N ILE A 178 -3.04 -18.38 11.15
CA ILE A 178 -4.09 -17.61 11.82
C ILE A 178 -4.60 -16.55 10.85
N LEU A 179 -5.89 -16.65 10.48
CA LEU A 179 -6.58 -15.66 9.67
C LEU A 179 -7.64 -14.95 10.52
N THR A 180 -7.44 -13.66 10.76
CA THR A 180 -8.46 -12.78 11.33
C THR A 180 -9.16 -12.05 10.19
N PHE A 181 -10.47 -12.23 10.06
CA PHE A 181 -11.28 -11.53 9.08
C PHE A 181 -12.36 -10.72 9.79
N SER A 182 -12.45 -9.43 9.47
CA SER A 182 -13.45 -8.52 10.04
C SER A 182 -14.02 -7.61 8.95
N SER A 183 -15.29 -7.25 9.11
CA SER A 183 -15.96 -6.27 8.26
C SER A 183 -16.56 -5.16 9.13
N CYS A 184 -16.30 -3.92 8.76
CA CYS A 184 -16.73 -2.72 9.44
C CYS A 184 -17.67 -1.93 8.51
N VAL A 185 -18.78 -1.36 9.02
CA VAL A 185 -19.55 -0.38 8.24
C VAL A 185 -18.95 1.00 8.51
N GLY A 186 -18.28 1.56 7.52
CA GLY A 186 -17.72 2.89 7.55
C GLY A 186 -18.83 3.92 7.48
N PHE A 187 -19.37 4.33 8.63
CA PHE A 187 -20.12 5.58 8.72
C PHE A 187 -19.14 6.73 8.45
N LEU A 188 -19.19 7.29 7.24
CA LEU A 188 -18.66 8.63 7.01
C LEU A 188 -19.44 9.55 7.95
N LYS A 189 -18.83 9.98 9.07
CA LYS A 189 -19.29 11.18 9.78
C LYS A 189 -19.07 12.37 8.82
N SER A 190 -20.06 12.64 7.97
CA SER A 190 -20.30 13.98 7.48
C SER A 190 -21.64 14.43 8.05
N GLN A 191 -21.72 15.72 8.40
CA GLN A 191 -22.91 16.44 8.87
C GLN A 191 -23.24 16.34 10.37
N PHE A 192 -22.45 16.98 11.23
CA PHE A 192 -23.00 17.83 12.29
C PHE A 192 -22.12 19.06 12.44
N ASN A 193 -22.40 20.08 11.63
CA ASN A 193 -22.40 21.48 12.04
C ASN A 193 -23.41 22.19 11.15
N LYS A 194 -24.69 22.04 11.54
CA LYS A 194 -25.70 23.06 11.28
C LYS A 194 -25.49 24.15 12.31
N THR A 195 -25.16 25.35 11.86
CA THR A 195 -25.78 26.61 12.31
C THR A 195 -25.52 27.65 11.24
#